data_AF-A0A3R9UJC7-F1
#
_entry.id   AF-A0A3R9UJC7-F1
#
_cell.length_a   1.000
_cell.length_b   1.000
_cell.length_c   1.000
_cell.angle_alpha   90.00
_cell.angle_beta   90.00
_cell.angle_gamma   90.00
#
_symmetry.space_group_name_H-M   'P 1'
#
loop_
_entity.id
_entity.type
_entity.pdbx_description
1 polymer ?
#
loop_
_entity_poly.entity_id
_entity_poly.type
_entity_poly.pdbx_seq_one_letter_code
_entity_poly.pdbx_strand_id
1 'polypeptide(L)'
;MHLIQFAVRRRDPLYREFLRGQQGAYARRGHQAMVRFGTGDPRIGADELSCVAAVDDGRLVGGLRVHRGVAGELPSEIHLASAEVTAAVARARDRGEAVAELSGAWVAPEWQGRHLVHLLMATGIAAAEALGATALLGSCSARLMPTYERTGFRWRRELPLTDRPFPGDTSYFALDPISAMRARGAGLASVLALLEPEVRDGQGAVPEPVLRRCAERLGLQVFASPLLPRCS
;
A
#
# COMPACT_ATOMS: atom_id res chain seq x y z
N MET A 1 -13.18 12.52 -6.42
CA MET A 1 -12.48 11.35 -5.84
C MET A 1 -11.71 11.76 -4.58
N HIS A 2 -11.80 10.99 -3.50
CA HIS A 2 -11.03 11.20 -2.27
C HIS A 2 -10.44 9.88 -1.76
N LEU A 3 -9.44 9.94 -0.89
CA LEU A 3 -8.94 8.77 -0.17
C LEU A 3 -9.47 8.78 1.25
N ILE A 4 -9.75 7.61 1.81
CA ILE A 4 -10.10 7.45 3.22
C ILE A 4 -9.11 6.50 3.89
N GLN A 5 -8.68 6.84 5.10
CA GLN A 5 -8.05 5.90 6.01
C GLN A 5 -9.08 5.43 7.03
N PHE A 6 -9.12 4.12 7.29
CA PHE A 6 -9.98 3.57 8.33
C PHE A 6 -9.30 2.39 9.04
N ALA A 7 -9.58 2.25 10.34
CA ALA A 7 -9.22 1.06 11.10
C ALA A 7 -10.13 -0.10 10.69
N VAL A 8 -9.55 -1.28 10.48
CA VAL A 8 -10.30 -2.44 10.03
C VAL A 8 -11.00 -3.11 11.20
N ARG A 9 -12.33 -3.14 11.12
CA ARG A 9 -13.17 -4.07 11.89
C ARG A 9 -13.61 -5.18 10.95
N ARG A 10 -13.32 -6.45 11.25
CA ARG A 10 -13.59 -7.58 10.31
C ARG A 10 -15.05 -7.71 9.88
N ARG A 11 -15.99 -7.19 10.67
CA ARG A 11 -17.44 -7.17 10.37
C ARG A 11 -17.93 -5.91 9.66
N ASP A 12 -17.04 -4.94 9.43
CA ASP A 12 -17.36 -3.67 8.78
C ASP A 12 -17.80 -3.88 7.31
N PRO A 13 -18.98 -3.39 6.91
CA PRO A 13 -19.42 -3.42 5.51
C PRO A 13 -18.40 -2.82 4.53
N LEU A 14 -17.73 -1.73 4.91
CA LEU A 14 -16.73 -1.06 4.07
C LEU A 14 -15.53 -1.97 3.83
N TYR A 15 -15.04 -2.65 4.87
CA TYR A 15 -13.94 -3.58 4.74
C TYR A 15 -14.32 -4.80 3.88
N ARG A 16 -15.56 -5.30 3.99
CA ARG A 16 -16.05 -6.38 3.11
C ARG A 16 -16.10 -5.94 1.64
N GLU A 17 -16.48 -4.70 1.36
CA GLU A 17 -16.43 -4.14 0.00
C GLU A 17 -14.98 -4.01 -0.49
N PHE A 18 -14.08 -3.52 0.35
CA PHE A 18 -12.65 -3.47 0.05
C PHE A 18 -12.10 -4.85 -0.34
N LEU A 19 -12.44 -5.89 0.43
CA LEU A 19 -12.02 -7.27 0.16
C LEU A 19 -12.59 -7.79 -1.17
N ARG A 20 -13.85 -7.50 -1.48
CA ARG A 20 -14.47 -7.86 -2.77
C ARG A 20 -13.74 -7.20 -3.95
N GLY A 21 -13.42 -5.91 -3.83
CA GLY A 21 -12.65 -5.18 -4.84
C GLY A 21 -11.25 -5.77 -5.05
N GLN A 22 -10.53 -6.04 -3.96
CA GLN A 22 -9.21 -6.65 -4.01
C GLN A 22 -9.24 -8.06 -4.62
N GLN A 23 -10.17 -8.91 -4.19
CA GLN A 23 -10.35 -10.25 -4.75
C GLN A 23 -10.63 -10.20 -6.25
N GLY A 24 -11.52 -9.31 -6.71
CA GLY A 24 -11.81 -9.12 -8.12
C GLY A 24 -10.59 -8.67 -8.93
N ALA A 25 -9.78 -7.76 -8.40
CA ALA A 25 -8.54 -7.30 -9.04
C ALA A 25 -7.49 -8.43 -9.13
N TYR A 26 -7.36 -9.23 -8.07
CA TYR A 26 -6.37 -10.30 -7.98
C TYR A 26 -6.78 -11.54 -8.80
N ALA A 27 -8.08 -11.87 -8.86
CA ALA A 27 -8.60 -12.99 -9.64
C ALA A 27 -8.30 -12.88 -11.13
N ARG A 28 -8.31 -11.66 -11.69
CA ARG A 28 -7.95 -11.39 -13.09
C ARG A 28 -6.51 -11.79 -13.44
N ARG A 29 -5.65 -11.94 -12.43
CA ARG A 29 -4.25 -12.36 -12.57
C ARG A 29 -4.02 -13.78 -12.05
N GLY A 30 -5.06 -14.51 -11.64
CA GLY A 30 -4.93 -15.82 -11.00
C GLY A 30 -4.35 -15.77 -9.57
N HIS A 31 -4.35 -14.60 -8.93
CA HIS A 31 -3.68 -14.37 -7.65
C HIS A 31 -4.64 -14.25 -6.46
N GLN A 32 -5.91 -14.63 -6.61
CA GLN A 32 -6.94 -14.46 -5.58
C GLN A 32 -6.58 -15.12 -4.23
N ALA A 33 -5.80 -16.22 -4.26
CA ALA A 33 -5.34 -16.89 -3.06
C ALA A 33 -4.46 -16.01 -2.17
N MET A 34 -3.83 -14.95 -2.72
CA MET A 34 -3.01 -14.02 -1.95
C MET A 34 -3.79 -13.19 -0.94
N VAL A 35 -5.07 -12.93 -1.20
CA VAL A 35 -5.89 -12.10 -0.31
C VAL A 35 -5.92 -12.68 1.09
N ARG A 36 -5.90 -14.02 1.24
CA ARG A 36 -5.95 -14.69 2.55
C ARG A 36 -4.77 -14.33 3.46
N PHE A 37 -3.58 -14.16 2.88
CA PHE A 37 -2.36 -13.88 3.61
C PHE A 37 -2.25 -12.43 4.09
N GLY A 38 -3.18 -11.56 3.75
CA GLY A 38 -3.24 -10.20 4.31
C GLY A 38 -4.52 -9.94 5.12
N THR A 39 -5.34 -10.96 5.37
CA THR A 39 -6.71 -10.73 5.87
C THR A 39 -7.20 -11.77 6.87
N GLY A 40 -6.75 -13.02 6.76
CA GLY A 40 -7.30 -14.13 7.53
C GLY A 40 -6.28 -15.05 8.18
N ASP A 41 -4.98 -14.85 7.95
CA ASP A 41 -3.95 -15.64 8.62
C ASP A 41 -3.90 -15.27 10.12
N PRO A 42 -3.98 -16.24 11.05
CA PRO A 42 -3.98 -15.96 12.49
C PRO A 42 -2.71 -15.25 12.96
N ARG A 43 -1.58 -15.41 12.27
CA ARG A 43 -0.30 -14.76 12.62
C ARG A 43 -0.29 -13.25 12.40
N ILE A 44 -1.23 -12.73 11.62
CA ILE A 44 -1.42 -11.28 11.38
C ILE A 44 -2.46 -10.71 12.33
N GLY A 45 -3.36 -11.56 12.84
CA GLY A 45 -4.53 -11.14 13.61
C GLY A 45 -4.24 -10.57 14.99
N ALA A 46 -2.98 -10.61 15.44
CA ALA A 46 -2.54 -10.03 16.70
C ALA A 46 -2.42 -8.50 16.66
N ASP A 47 -2.27 -7.92 15.46
CA ASP A 47 -2.03 -6.49 15.28
C ASP A 47 -3.25 -5.74 14.71
N GLU A 48 -3.34 -4.45 15.04
CA GLU A 48 -4.31 -3.55 14.43
C GLU A 48 -4.01 -3.37 12.93
N LEU A 49 -5.05 -3.59 12.13
CA LEU A 49 -5.01 -3.41 10.68
C LEU A 49 -5.71 -2.10 10.31
N SER A 50 -5.08 -1.30 9.45
CA SER A 50 -5.70 -0.14 8.81
C SER A 50 -5.73 -0.30 7.29
N CYS A 51 -6.65 0.38 6.62
CA CYS A 51 -6.73 0.45 5.17
C CYS A 51 -6.70 1.90 4.71
N VAL A 52 -6.12 2.11 3.53
CA VAL A 52 -6.34 3.31 2.72
C VAL A 52 -7.15 2.90 1.51
N ALA A 53 -8.29 3.54 1.28
CA ALA A 53 -9.17 3.24 0.15
C ALA A 53 -9.48 4.49 -0.67
N ALA A 54 -9.58 4.32 -1.98
CA ALA A 54 -10.00 5.35 -2.90
C ALA A 54 -11.50 5.26 -3.14
N VAL A 55 -12.20 6.38 -2.99
CA VAL A 55 -13.64 6.51 -3.18
C VAL A 55 -13.91 7.50 -4.31
N ASP A 56 -14.68 7.06 -5.30
CA ASP A 56 -15.18 7.89 -6.40
C ASP A 56 -16.68 7.70 -6.52
N ASP A 57 -17.44 8.80 -6.44
CA ASP A 57 -18.91 8.81 -6.43
C ASP A 57 -19.55 7.75 -5.52
N GLY A 58 -19.00 7.61 -4.30
CA GLY A 58 -19.47 6.68 -3.28
C GLY A 58 -19.04 5.22 -3.48
N ARG A 59 -18.27 4.90 -4.53
CA ARG A 59 -17.80 3.55 -4.84
C ARG A 59 -16.31 3.38 -4.54
N LEU A 60 -15.93 2.23 -3.98
CA LEU A 60 -14.52 1.87 -3.84
C LEU A 60 -13.88 1.55 -5.20
N VAL A 61 -12.83 2.29 -5.54
CA VAL A 61 -12.10 2.14 -6.82
C VAL A 61 -10.64 1.73 -6.65
N GLY A 62 -10.18 1.54 -5.42
CA GLY A 62 -8.87 1.03 -5.13
C GLY A 62 -8.57 1.06 -3.64
N GLY A 63 -7.43 0.50 -3.26
CA GLY A 63 -6.97 0.60 -1.89
C GLY A 63 -5.75 -0.26 -1.61
N LEU A 64 -5.21 -0.08 -0.41
CA LEU A 64 -4.16 -0.90 0.17
C LEU A 64 -4.40 -1.07 1.68
N ARG A 65 -3.68 -2.01 2.27
CA ARG A 65 -3.65 -2.24 3.71
C ARG A 65 -2.34 -1.72 4.30
N VAL A 66 -2.42 -1.26 5.54
CA VAL A 66 -1.30 -0.91 6.39
C VAL A 66 -1.28 -1.88 7.56
N HIS A 67 -0.33 -2.80 7.57
CA HIS A 67 -0.13 -3.76 8.66
C HIS A 67 1.00 -3.27 9.56
N ARG A 68 0.73 -3.08 10.84
CA ARG A 68 1.79 -2.93 11.84
C ARG A 68 2.21 -4.34 12.25
N GLY A 69 3.51 -4.61 12.33
CA GLY A 69 4.03 -5.89 12.82
C GLY A 69 4.53 -5.75 14.25
N VAL A 70 3.63 -5.46 15.20
CA VAL A 70 3.99 -5.19 16.61
C VAL A 70 4.09 -6.49 17.39
N ALA A 71 3.04 -7.31 17.36
CA ALA A 71 2.98 -8.62 18.02
C ALA A 71 2.93 -9.77 17.01
N GLY A 72 2.51 -9.52 15.78
CA GLY A 72 2.37 -10.51 14.71
C GLY A 72 3.44 -10.46 13.63
N GLU A 73 3.31 -11.38 12.68
CA GLU A 73 4.08 -11.40 11.44
C GLU A 73 3.42 -10.46 10.40
N LEU A 74 4.25 -9.81 9.58
CA LEU A 74 3.79 -9.04 8.44
C LEU A 74 3.33 -9.99 7.31
N PRO A 75 2.33 -9.61 6.48
CA PRO A 75 1.86 -10.42 5.37
C PRO A 75 2.98 -11.03 4.50
N SER A 76 4.03 -10.27 4.20
CA SER A 76 5.17 -10.68 3.39
C SER A 76 6.11 -11.67 4.10
N GLU A 77 6.24 -11.62 5.43
CA GLU A 77 6.96 -12.66 6.20
C GLU A 77 6.27 -14.03 6.04
N ILE A 78 4.94 -14.01 5.89
CA ILE A 78 4.12 -15.21 5.77
C ILE A 78 4.09 -15.75 4.34
N HIS A 79 3.68 -14.92 3.38
CA HIS A 79 3.29 -15.42 2.06
C HIS A 79 4.47 -15.62 1.11
N LEU A 80 5.58 -14.90 1.32
CA LEU A 80 6.81 -15.10 0.57
C LEU A 80 7.59 -16.30 1.10
N ALA A 81 7.37 -16.67 2.37
CA ALA A 81 8.08 -17.76 3.06
C ALA A 81 9.61 -17.71 2.85
N SER A 82 10.18 -16.49 2.84
CA SER A 82 11.59 -16.24 2.57
C SER A 82 12.33 -15.94 3.87
N ALA A 83 13.38 -16.72 4.12
CA ALA A 83 14.27 -16.51 5.26
C ALA A 83 14.96 -15.14 5.21
N GLU A 84 15.23 -14.65 4.00
CA GLU A 84 15.83 -13.34 3.76
C GLU A 84 14.91 -12.20 4.19
N VAL A 85 13.61 -12.30 3.88
CA VAL A 85 12.59 -11.32 4.31
C VAL A 85 12.48 -11.32 5.82
N THR A 86 12.27 -12.49 6.43
CA THR A 86 12.16 -12.62 7.90
C THR A 86 13.42 -12.12 8.61
N ALA A 87 14.62 -12.46 8.12
CA ALA A 87 15.87 -11.97 8.70
C ALA A 87 16.06 -10.46 8.52
N ALA A 88 15.61 -9.88 7.40
CA ALA A 88 15.65 -8.43 7.20
C ALA A 88 14.74 -7.69 8.19
N VAL A 89 13.51 -8.17 8.39
CA VAL A 89 12.55 -7.59 9.35
C VAL A 89 13.07 -7.74 10.79
N ALA A 90 13.56 -8.91 11.18
CA ALA A 90 14.15 -9.15 12.50
C ALA A 90 15.31 -8.17 12.77
N ARG A 91 16.27 -8.06 11.84
CA ARG A 91 17.38 -7.11 11.97
C ARG A 91 16.94 -5.64 12.07
N ALA A 92 15.83 -5.26 11.43
CA ALA A 92 15.30 -3.90 11.57
C ALA A 92 14.72 -3.69 12.97
N ARG A 93 13.92 -4.63 13.47
CA ARG A 93 13.38 -4.62 14.83
C ARG A 93 14.50 -4.59 15.89
N ASP A 94 15.56 -5.36 15.70
CA ASP A 94 16.74 -5.38 16.60
C ASP A 94 17.46 -4.02 16.68
N ARG A 95 17.34 -3.18 15.64
CA ARG A 95 17.85 -1.79 15.63
C ARG A 95 16.86 -0.78 16.22
N GLY A 96 15.72 -1.24 16.74
CA GLY A 96 14.66 -0.40 17.29
C GLY A 96 13.69 0.17 16.26
N GLU A 97 13.67 -0.35 15.02
CA GLU A 97 12.72 0.10 14.00
C GLU A 97 11.32 -0.48 14.25
N ALA A 98 10.29 0.36 14.16
CA ALA A 98 8.91 -0.06 14.10
C ALA A 98 8.52 -0.36 12.64
N VAL A 99 8.50 -1.65 12.28
CA VAL A 99 8.25 -2.07 10.89
C VAL A 99 6.76 -2.21 10.62
N ALA A 100 6.29 -1.58 9.53
CA ALA A 100 4.96 -1.81 8.97
C ALA A 100 5.08 -2.30 7.51
N GLU A 101 4.01 -2.92 6.99
CA GLU A 101 3.91 -3.33 5.58
C GLU A 101 2.74 -2.63 4.89
N LEU A 102 3.02 -2.11 3.69
CA LEU A 102 1.98 -1.72 2.73
C LEU A 102 1.64 -2.91 1.85
N SER A 103 0.48 -3.53 2.06
CA SER A 103 0.12 -4.79 1.42
C SER A 103 -1.17 -4.68 0.62
N GLY A 104 -1.34 -5.58 -0.36
CA GLY A 104 -2.65 -5.75 -0.99
C GLY A 104 -3.11 -4.58 -1.87
N ALA A 105 -2.19 -3.80 -2.45
CA ALA A 105 -2.57 -2.68 -3.30
C ALA A 105 -3.38 -3.15 -4.52
N TRP A 106 -4.52 -2.52 -4.77
CA TRP A 106 -5.39 -2.81 -5.91
C TRP A 106 -6.04 -1.53 -6.44
N VAL A 107 -6.36 -1.54 -7.73
CA VAL A 107 -7.04 -0.44 -8.44
C VAL A 107 -8.04 -1.05 -9.41
N ALA A 108 -9.26 -0.51 -9.42
CA ALA A 108 -10.33 -0.90 -10.33
C ALA A 108 -9.89 -0.68 -11.80
N PRO A 109 -10.30 -1.55 -12.75
CA PRO A 109 -9.84 -1.50 -14.14
C PRO A 109 -9.94 -0.11 -14.81
N GLU A 110 -11.05 0.58 -14.64
CA GLU A 110 -11.33 1.92 -15.18
C GLU A 110 -10.40 3.02 -14.63
N TRP A 111 -9.74 2.75 -13.51
CA TRP A 111 -8.78 3.63 -12.84
C TRP A 111 -7.31 3.23 -13.07
N GLN A 112 -7.06 2.12 -13.77
CA GLN A 112 -5.69 1.73 -14.13
C GLN A 112 -5.05 2.74 -15.09
N GLY A 113 -3.75 2.97 -14.94
CA GLY A 113 -3.02 3.97 -15.72
C GLY A 113 -3.19 5.42 -15.25
N ARG A 114 -4.10 5.71 -14.31
CA ARG A 114 -4.37 7.08 -13.80
C ARG A 114 -3.53 7.45 -12.58
N HIS A 115 -2.39 6.79 -12.41
CA HIS A 115 -1.47 6.95 -11.29
C HIS A 115 -2.06 6.80 -9.86
N LEU A 116 -3.32 6.38 -9.70
CA LEU A 116 -4.00 6.23 -8.40
C LEU A 116 -3.18 5.43 -7.39
N VAL A 117 -2.50 4.37 -7.85
CA VAL A 117 -1.64 3.55 -7.00
C VAL A 117 -0.51 4.36 -6.33
N HIS A 118 0.04 5.39 -6.97
CA HIS A 118 1.09 6.22 -6.37
C HIS A 118 0.54 7.03 -5.19
N LEU A 119 -0.68 7.58 -5.33
CA LEU A 119 -1.35 8.31 -4.27
C LEU A 119 -1.72 7.37 -3.12
N LEU A 120 -2.27 6.18 -3.43
CA LEU A 120 -2.53 5.14 -2.43
C LEU A 120 -1.26 4.80 -1.65
N MET A 121 -0.14 4.55 -2.34
CA MET A 121 1.14 4.22 -1.71
C MET A 121 1.67 5.38 -0.86
N ALA A 122 1.64 6.63 -1.35
CA ALA A 122 2.08 7.80 -0.58
C ALA A 122 1.22 8.03 0.67
N THR A 123 -0.11 7.91 0.56
CA THR A 123 -1.03 7.97 1.70
C THR A 123 -0.82 6.80 2.64
N GLY A 124 -0.52 5.60 2.13
CA GLY A 124 -0.15 4.44 2.94
C GLY A 124 1.12 4.67 3.76
N ILE A 125 2.14 5.30 3.17
CA ILE A 125 3.37 5.67 3.88
C ILE A 125 3.05 6.64 5.03
N ALA A 126 2.31 7.72 4.73
CA ALA A 126 1.91 8.71 5.73
C ALA A 126 1.06 8.08 6.86
N ALA A 127 0.12 7.20 6.50
CA ALA A 127 -0.72 6.47 7.44
C ALA A 127 0.11 5.53 8.33
N ALA A 128 1.09 4.82 7.78
CA ALA A 128 1.97 3.96 8.56
C ALA A 128 2.83 4.75 9.56
N GLU A 129 3.34 5.90 9.13
CA GLU A 129 4.12 6.80 9.99
C GLU A 129 3.27 7.42 11.11
N ALA A 130 2.03 7.83 10.81
CA ALA A 130 1.07 8.27 11.83
C ALA A 130 0.76 7.16 12.87
N LEU A 131 0.82 5.89 12.43
CA LEU A 131 0.71 4.72 13.30
C LEU A 131 2.06 4.34 13.96
N GLY A 132 3.08 5.19 13.89
CA GLY A 132 4.37 5.03 14.57
C GLY A 132 5.37 4.12 13.85
N ALA A 133 5.13 3.75 12.59
CA ALA A 133 6.14 3.03 11.81
C ALA A 133 7.34 3.92 11.48
N THR A 134 8.54 3.37 11.55
CA THR A 134 9.79 4.04 11.17
C THR A 134 10.44 3.39 9.94
N ALA A 135 10.03 2.17 9.59
CA ALA A 135 10.45 1.46 8.39
C ALA A 135 9.27 0.77 7.70
N LEU A 136 9.36 0.65 6.37
CA LEU A 136 8.33 0.03 5.54
C LEU A 136 8.85 -1.18 4.78
N LEU A 137 8.14 -2.28 4.95
CA LEU A 137 8.23 -3.48 4.11
C LEU A 137 7.26 -3.32 2.93
N GLY A 138 7.72 -3.75 1.76
CA GLY A 138 6.88 -3.94 0.58
C GLY A 138 7.36 -5.13 -0.22
N SER A 139 6.44 -5.77 -0.94
CA SER A 139 6.75 -6.82 -1.92
C SER A 139 5.96 -6.60 -3.20
N CYS A 140 6.57 -6.88 -4.35
CA CYS A 140 5.90 -6.76 -5.64
C CYS A 140 6.58 -7.60 -6.73
N SER A 141 5.86 -7.84 -7.84
CA SER A 141 6.48 -8.42 -9.03
C SER A 141 7.37 -7.40 -9.76
N ALA A 142 8.36 -7.90 -10.50
CA ALA A 142 9.34 -7.11 -11.23
C ALA A 142 8.72 -5.97 -12.05
N ARG A 143 7.58 -6.26 -12.70
CA ARG A 143 6.83 -5.33 -13.54
C ARG A 143 6.30 -4.11 -12.77
N LEU A 144 5.99 -4.25 -11.48
CA LEU A 144 5.43 -3.18 -10.65
C LEU A 144 6.51 -2.36 -9.94
N MET A 145 7.76 -2.83 -9.87
CA MET A 145 8.83 -2.13 -9.19
C MET A 145 8.99 -0.66 -9.64
N PRO A 146 9.03 -0.32 -10.94
CA PRO A 146 9.20 1.08 -11.36
C PRO A 146 8.09 2.01 -10.88
N THR A 147 6.88 1.48 -10.67
CA THR A 147 5.74 2.24 -10.13
C THR A 147 6.00 2.61 -8.66
N TYR A 148 6.44 1.65 -7.85
CA TYR A 148 6.64 1.84 -6.42
C TYR A 148 7.96 2.53 -6.07
N GLU A 149 8.97 2.48 -6.94
CA GLU A 149 10.21 3.24 -6.73
C GLU A 149 9.99 4.76 -6.71
N ARG A 150 8.95 5.23 -7.42
CA ARG A 150 8.55 6.65 -7.37
C ARG A 150 8.03 7.07 -6.00
N THR A 151 7.63 6.14 -5.14
CA THR A 151 7.22 6.40 -3.77
C THR A 151 8.33 6.09 -2.76
N GLY A 152 9.57 5.98 -3.21
CA GLY A 152 10.76 5.92 -2.34
C GLY A 152 11.29 4.52 -2.00
N PHE A 153 10.59 3.45 -2.41
CA PHE A 153 11.05 2.07 -2.21
C PHE A 153 12.33 1.77 -2.99
N ARG A 154 13.21 0.98 -2.39
CA ARG A 154 14.43 0.45 -3.02
C ARG A 154 14.46 -1.07 -2.90
N TRP A 155 14.14 -1.72 -4.02
CA TRP A 155 14.04 -3.17 -4.11
C TRP A 155 15.40 -3.87 -4.04
N ARG A 156 15.46 -4.95 -3.26
CA ARG A 156 16.59 -5.88 -3.14
C ARG A 156 16.67 -6.77 -4.38
N ARG A 157 17.05 -6.19 -5.53
CA ARG A 157 17.11 -6.87 -6.84
C ARG A 157 18.05 -8.05 -6.87
N GLU A 158 19.04 -8.06 -5.98
CA GLU A 158 20.00 -9.14 -5.80
C GLU A 158 19.40 -10.36 -5.07
N LEU A 159 18.18 -10.24 -4.52
CA LEU A 159 17.44 -11.29 -3.83
C LEU A 159 16.08 -11.54 -4.51
N PRO A 160 16.06 -12.17 -5.70
CA PRO A 160 14.81 -12.55 -6.35
C PRO A 160 14.07 -13.60 -5.52
N LEU A 161 12.78 -13.38 -5.34
CA LEU A 161 11.88 -14.31 -4.66
C LEU A 161 11.25 -15.23 -5.70
N THR A 162 11.36 -16.54 -5.47
CA THR A 162 10.78 -17.57 -6.35
C THR A 162 9.26 -17.44 -6.40
N ASP A 163 8.68 -17.69 -7.58
CA ASP A 163 7.29 -17.80 -8.10
C ASP A 163 6.06 -17.98 -7.16
N ARG A 164 6.17 -17.62 -5.90
CA ARG A 164 5.13 -17.62 -4.89
C ARG A 164 5.16 -16.25 -4.20
N PRO A 165 4.09 -15.46 -4.33
CA PRO A 165 2.74 -15.89 -4.69
C PRO A 165 2.30 -15.52 -6.12
N PHE A 166 3.22 -15.08 -6.99
CA PHE A 166 2.92 -14.67 -8.36
C PHE A 166 3.50 -15.71 -9.35
N PRO A 167 2.76 -16.78 -9.71
CA PRO A 167 3.25 -17.77 -10.66
C PRO A 167 3.66 -17.11 -11.99
N GLY A 168 4.88 -17.36 -12.46
CA GLY A 168 5.42 -16.77 -13.68
C GLY A 168 5.92 -15.33 -13.55
N ASP A 169 5.94 -14.73 -12.36
CA ASP A 169 6.39 -13.35 -12.09
C ASP A 169 7.47 -13.37 -10.99
N THR A 170 8.72 -13.04 -11.34
CA THR A 170 9.77 -12.82 -10.34
C THR A 170 9.39 -11.67 -9.43
N SER A 171 9.46 -11.90 -8.12
CA SER A 171 9.10 -10.90 -7.13
C SER A 171 10.30 -10.45 -6.31
N TYR A 172 10.19 -9.28 -5.73
CA TYR A 172 11.23 -8.66 -4.92
C TYR A 172 10.59 -8.02 -3.69
N PHE A 173 11.41 -7.85 -2.66
CA PHE A 173 11.04 -7.09 -1.47
C PHE A 173 11.91 -5.86 -1.30
N ALA A 174 11.40 -4.92 -0.52
CA ALA A 174 12.10 -3.72 -0.07
C ALA A 174 11.80 -3.55 1.43
N LEU A 175 12.81 -3.18 2.21
CA LEU A 175 12.66 -2.80 3.61
C LEU A 175 13.45 -1.51 3.82
N ASP A 176 12.74 -0.39 3.87
CA ASP A 176 13.32 0.95 3.83
C ASP A 176 12.91 1.77 5.06
N PRO A 177 13.86 2.42 5.75
CA PRO A 177 13.52 3.46 6.72
C PRO A 177 12.75 4.60 6.02
N ILE A 178 11.66 5.06 6.63
CA ILE A 178 10.82 6.13 6.06
C ILE A 178 11.63 7.42 5.88
N SER A 179 12.55 7.71 6.80
CA SER A 179 13.50 8.83 6.69
C SER A 179 14.37 8.74 5.42
N ALA A 180 14.85 7.55 5.09
CA ALA A 180 15.62 7.31 3.87
C ALA A 180 14.75 7.39 2.60
N MET A 181 13.50 6.94 2.66
CA MET A 181 12.53 7.12 1.57
C MET A 181 12.31 8.61 1.28
N ARG A 182 12.07 9.41 2.33
CA ARG A 182 11.91 10.88 2.26
C ARG A 182 13.10 11.56 1.60
N ALA A 183 14.32 11.16 1.95
CA ALA A 183 15.55 11.76 1.42
C ALA A 183 15.78 11.46 -0.08
N ARG A 184 15.28 10.34 -0.59
CA ARG A 184 15.51 9.90 -1.98
C ARG A 184 14.43 10.39 -2.95
N GLY A 185 13.19 10.51 -2.49
CA GLY A 185 12.06 10.84 -3.36
C GLY A 185 11.95 12.34 -3.62
N ALA A 186 12.25 12.77 -4.84
CA ALA A 186 11.94 14.13 -5.29
C ALA A 186 10.44 14.38 -5.10
N GLY A 187 10.10 15.31 -4.21
CA GLY A 187 8.71 15.64 -3.88
C GLY A 187 8.05 14.74 -2.83
N LEU A 188 8.56 13.54 -2.52
CA LEU A 188 7.94 12.64 -1.54
C LEU A 188 7.88 13.27 -0.14
N ALA A 189 8.96 13.92 0.31
CA ALA A 189 8.94 14.63 1.59
C ALA A 189 7.83 15.70 1.65
N SER A 190 7.64 16.45 0.55
CA SER A 190 6.57 17.46 0.44
C SER A 190 5.17 16.82 0.40
N VAL A 191 5.03 15.67 -0.26
CA VAL A 191 3.77 14.92 -0.33
C VAL A 191 3.37 14.41 1.05
N LEU A 192 4.31 13.79 1.77
CA LEU A 192 4.04 13.28 3.12
C LEU A 192 3.69 14.42 4.09
N ALA A 193 4.34 15.59 3.97
CA ALA A 193 3.97 16.77 4.76
C ALA A 193 2.56 17.30 4.47
N LEU A 194 2.07 17.15 3.23
CA LEU A 194 0.68 17.50 2.88
C LEU A 194 -0.33 16.47 3.40
N LEU A 195 0.06 15.20 3.47
CA LEU A 195 -0.82 14.10 3.87
C LEU A 195 -0.89 13.93 5.39
N GLU A 196 0.18 14.24 6.12
CA GLU A 196 0.28 14.03 7.56
C GLU A 196 -0.92 14.59 8.35
N PRO A 197 -1.40 15.84 8.11
CA PRO A 197 -2.56 16.36 8.84
C PRO A 197 -3.85 15.58 8.57
N GLU A 198 -3.98 14.98 7.38
CA GLU A 198 -5.19 14.28 6.92
C GLU A 198 -5.28 12.84 7.42
N VAL A 199 -4.16 12.26 7.89
CA VAL A 199 -4.05 10.85 8.32
C VAL A 199 -3.64 10.67 9.78
N ARG A 200 -3.39 11.76 10.50
CA ARG A 200 -2.79 11.77 11.86
C ARG A 200 -3.53 10.90 12.87
N ASP A 201 -4.85 10.87 12.82
CA ASP A 201 -5.67 10.18 13.82
C ASP A 201 -6.02 8.73 13.43
N GLY A 202 -5.38 8.19 12.38
CA GLY A 202 -5.64 6.85 11.88
C GLY A 202 -7.02 6.66 11.23
N GLN A 203 -7.82 7.73 11.19
CA GLN A 203 -9.13 7.84 10.57
C GLN A 203 -9.22 9.22 9.96
N GLY A 204 -9.45 9.29 8.65
CA GLY A 204 -9.43 10.57 7.96
C GLY A 204 -9.80 10.42 6.49
N ALA A 205 -10.17 11.53 5.88
CA ALA A 205 -10.40 11.62 4.46
C ALA A 205 -9.40 12.60 3.87
N VAL A 206 -8.60 12.17 2.90
CA VAL A 206 -7.72 13.05 2.14
C VAL A 206 -8.55 13.65 1.01
N PRO A 207 -8.88 14.95 1.06
CA PRO A 207 -9.78 15.55 0.10
C PRO A 207 -9.10 15.72 -1.26
N GLU A 208 -9.91 15.79 -2.32
CA GLU A 208 -9.41 15.87 -3.70
C GLU A 208 -8.37 17.00 -3.94
N PRO A 209 -8.54 18.23 -3.39
CA PRO A 209 -7.55 19.28 -3.56
C PRO A 209 -6.16 18.93 -3.01
N VAL A 210 -6.10 18.19 -1.89
CA VAL A 210 -4.82 17.72 -1.31
C VAL A 210 -4.21 16.65 -2.21
N LEU A 211 -5.03 15.71 -2.70
CA LEU A 211 -4.57 14.67 -3.63
C LEU A 211 -4.00 15.26 -4.93
N ARG A 212 -4.64 16.31 -5.48
CA ARG A 212 -4.16 17.00 -6.68
C ARG A 212 -2.78 17.62 -6.46
N ARG A 213 -2.59 18.32 -5.34
CA ARG A 213 -1.28 18.86 -4.96
C ARG A 213 -0.24 17.75 -4.77
N CYS A 214 -0.61 16.64 -4.15
CA CYS A 214 0.29 15.49 -4.01
C CYS A 214 0.71 14.93 -5.37
N ALA A 215 -0.24 14.79 -6.31
CA ALA A 215 0.05 14.33 -7.67
C ALA A 215 1.01 15.28 -8.41
N GLU A 216 0.78 16.59 -8.33
CA GLU A 216 1.68 17.60 -8.91
C GLU A 216 3.11 17.49 -8.36
N ARG A 217 3.25 17.32 -7.04
CA ARG A 217 4.57 17.17 -6.37
C ARG A 217 5.28 15.87 -6.75
N LEU A 218 4.53 14.82 -7.10
CA LEU A 218 5.05 13.55 -7.62
C LEU A 218 5.30 13.59 -9.15
N GLY A 219 5.05 14.72 -9.82
CA GLY A 219 5.16 14.84 -11.27
C GLY A 219 4.15 13.98 -12.04
N LEU A 220 2.99 13.71 -11.43
CA LEU A 220 1.91 12.92 -12.03
C LEU A 220 0.93 13.87 -12.72
N GLN A 221 0.43 13.48 -13.90
CA GLN A 221 -0.66 14.22 -14.54
C GLN A 221 -1.95 14.09 -13.70
N VAL A 222 -2.78 15.13 -13.72
CA VAL A 222 -4.01 15.21 -12.93
C VAL A 222 -4.88 13.99 -13.21
N PHE A 223 -5.20 13.24 -12.15
CA PHE A 223 -6.11 12.11 -12.18
C PHE A 223 -7.55 12.65 -12.37
N ALA A 224 -8.00 12.81 -13.61
CA ALA A 224 -9.41 13.08 -13.85
C ALA A 224 -10.21 11.80 -13.56
N SER A 225 -11.35 11.93 -12.87
CA SER A 225 -12.38 10.86 -12.86
C SER A 225 -12.68 10.50 -14.33
N PRO A 226 -12.94 9.22 -14.66
CA PRO A 226 -13.53 8.90 -15.95
C PRO A 226 -14.82 9.70 -16.05
N LEU A 227 -14.77 10.86 -16.71
CA LEU A 227 -15.95 11.55 -17.14
C LEU A 227 -16.82 10.48 -17.79
N LEU A 228 -18.04 10.30 -17.28
CA LEU A 228 -19.11 9.70 -18.06
C LEU A 228 -19.02 10.31 -19.47
N PRO A 229 -19.18 9.52 -20.54
CA PRO A 229 -19.12 10.05 -21.90
C PRO A 229 -19.95 11.32 -21.89
N ARG A 230 -19.33 12.46 -22.23
CA ARG A 230 -20.07 13.71 -22.40
C ARG A 230 -21.16 13.34 -23.40
N CYS A 231 -22.42 13.33 -22.96
CA CYS A 231 -23.52 13.21 -23.88
C CYS A 231 -23.36 14.37 -24.86
N SER A 232 -22.88 14.04 -26.05
CA SER A 232 -22.86 14.91 -27.23
C SER A 232 -24.28 15.06 -27.75
#